data_AF-A0A8H6AG06-F1
#
_entry.id   AF-A0A8H6AG06-F1
#
_cell.length_a   1.000
_cell.length_b   1.000
_cell.length_c   1.000
_cell.angle_alpha   90.00
_cell.angle_beta   90.00
_cell.angle_gamma   90.00
#
_symmetry.space_group_name_H-M   'P 1'
#
loop_
_entity.id
_entity.type
_entity.pdbx_description
1 polymer ?
#
loop_
_entity_poly.entity_id
_entity_poly.type
_entity_poly.pdbx_seq_one_letter_code
_entity_poly.pdbx_strand_id
1 'polypeptide(L)'
;MAGVDLFDSSTDKWYFSYGSNMSLSVMMKRGDLNPRRVEVACSETYSLCFNVPGIPYTEPAMGGICERVDVDQEPVYGVSYLLTEKEFSRLIASEGGGIAYRSIQIDVSLLSDGSNLSVYTLVPRRPVAYGAQALPSPRYLTLLINGASEHHLPQHYQDMLLQHPTFKPIQTKRWLLGRWLFGAVWHPVSRFIQTGVRKYRSDSGHVPRWFLIGFDCLLTLMWAHHDYIHGVLWGRGDGR
;
A
#
# COMPACT_ATOMS: atom_id res chain seq x y z
N MET A 1 15.32 -19.37 -44.14
CA MET A 1 16.03 -18.93 -42.93
C MET A 1 15.13 -17.95 -42.23
N ALA A 2 14.38 -18.42 -41.23
CA ALA A 2 13.47 -17.58 -40.47
C ALA A 2 14.28 -16.75 -39.48
N GLY A 3 14.14 -15.43 -39.56
CA GLY A 3 14.73 -14.50 -38.60
C GLY A 3 14.14 -14.80 -37.23
N VAL A 4 15.02 -15.19 -36.31
CA VAL A 4 14.70 -15.25 -34.89
C VAL A 4 14.57 -13.80 -34.44
N ASP A 5 13.34 -13.36 -34.17
CA ASP A 5 13.10 -12.11 -33.46
C ASP A 5 13.76 -12.23 -32.09
N LEU A 6 14.95 -11.62 -31.98
CA LEU A 6 15.63 -11.38 -30.72
C LEU A 6 14.79 -10.35 -29.95
N PHE A 7 13.83 -10.84 -29.17
CA PHE A 7 13.19 -10.03 -28.14
C PHE A 7 14.28 -9.51 -27.20
N ASP A 8 14.49 -8.20 -27.26
CA ASP A 8 15.38 -7.45 -26.38
C ASP A 8 15.04 -7.74 -24.91
N SER A 9 15.90 -8.51 -24.24
CA SER A 9 15.76 -8.97 -22.86
C SER A 9 16.22 -7.94 -21.81
N SER A 10 16.26 -6.64 -22.15
CA SER A 10 16.93 -5.63 -21.30
C SER A 10 16.04 -4.61 -20.58
N THR A 11 14.71 -4.65 -20.69
CA THR A 11 13.83 -3.59 -20.13
C THR A 11 12.72 -4.05 -19.19
N ASP A 12 12.67 -5.34 -18.84
CA ASP A 12 11.67 -5.82 -17.89
C ASP A 12 12.05 -5.47 -16.45
N LYS A 13 11.03 -5.18 -15.65
CA LYS A 13 11.15 -4.83 -14.22
C LYS A 13 10.32 -5.79 -13.39
N TRP A 14 10.95 -6.32 -12.35
CA TRP A 14 10.22 -7.03 -11.31
C TRP A 14 9.63 -6.04 -10.31
N TYR A 15 8.36 -6.22 -10.00
CA TYR A 15 7.65 -5.47 -8.97
C TYR A 15 7.18 -6.40 -7.85
N PHE A 16 7.64 -6.15 -6.63
CA PHE A 16 7.24 -6.88 -5.43
C PHE A 16 6.10 -6.18 -4.70
N SER A 17 4.99 -6.88 -4.56
CA SER A 17 3.81 -6.45 -3.81
C SER A 17 3.69 -7.22 -2.51
N TYR A 18 3.49 -6.49 -1.41
CA TYR A 18 3.17 -7.04 -0.08
C TYR A 18 1.78 -6.61 0.42
N GLY A 19 1.06 -5.80 -0.36
CA GLY A 19 -0.21 -5.19 0.01
C GLY A 19 -1.39 -5.68 -0.83
N SER A 20 -2.37 -4.82 -1.07
CA SER A 20 -3.57 -5.16 -1.86
C SER A 20 -3.29 -5.65 -3.29
N ASN A 21 -2.12 -5.33 -3.84
CA ASN A 21 -1.74 -5.75 -5.19
C ASN A 21 -1.18 -7.18 -5.22
N MET A 22 -1.14 -7.89 -4.09
CA MET A 22 -0.87 -9.33 -4.08
C MET A 22 -1.99 -10.11 -4.78
N SER A 23 -3.22 -9.62 -4.82
CA SER A 23 -4.25 -10.26 -5.65
C SER A 23 -4.03 -9.90 -7.12
N LEU A 24 -3.93 -10.91 -7.99
CA LEU A 24 -3.72 -10.70 -9.42
C LEU A 24 -4.86 -9.89 -10.03
N SER A 25 -6.10 -10.14 -9.60
CA SER A 25 -7.28 -9.41 -10.08
C SER A 25 -7.23 -7.91 -9.76
N VAL A 26 -6.67 -7.54 -8.60
CA VAL A 26 -6.47 -6.14 -8.21
C VAL A 26 -5.33 -5.53 -9.02
N MET A 27 -4.22 -6.27 -9.14
CA MET A 27 -3.05 -5.86 -9.90
C MET A 27 -3.39 -5.56 -11.37
N MET A 28 -4.05 -6.49 -12.06
CA MET A 28 -4.42 -6.34 -13.47
C MET A 28 -5.32 -5.11 -13.69
N LYS A 29 -6.25 -4.83 -12.77
CA LYS A 29 -7.15 -3.66 -12.87
C LYS A 29 -6.44 -2.32 -12.65
N ARG A 30 -5.40 -2.26 -11.81
CA ARG A 30 -4.77 -0.99 -11.42
C ARG A 30 -3.97 -0.34 -12.54
N GLY A 31 -3.45 -1.09 -13.50
CA GLY A 31 -2.67 -0.52 -14.60
C GLY A 31 -3.00 -1.06 -15.98
N ASP A 32 -4.05 -1.87 -16.10
CA ASP A 32 -4.32 -2.70 -17.29
C ASP A 32 -3.06 -3.51 -17.65
N LEU A 33 -2.63 -4.29 -16.65
CA LEU A 33 -1.35 -4.99 -16.63
C LEU A 33 -1.53 -6.46 -17.04
N ASN A 34 -0.56 -7.01 -17.77
CA ASN A 34 -0.51 -8.41 -18.10
C ASN A 34 0.87 -8.99 -17.69
N PRO A 35 1.07 -9.31 -16.41
CA PRO A 35 2.37 -9.73 -15.90
C PRO A 35 2.86 -10.98 -16.63
N ARG A 36 4.13 -10.96 -17.07
CA ARG A 36 4.75 -12.06 -17.84
C ARG A 36 5.07 -13.26 -16.97
N ARG A 37 5.40 -13.00 -15.71
CA ARG A 37 5.68 -13.99 -14.67
C ARG A 37 5.16 -13.50 -13.33
N VAL A 38 4.81 -14.46 -12.48
CA VAL A 38 4.35 -14.23 -11.12
C VAL A 38 5.07 -15.22 -10.22
N GLU A 39 5.77 -14.72 -9.21
CA GLU A 39 6.57 -15.52 -8.28
C GLU A 39 6.26 -15.11 -6.84
N VAL A 40 6.26 -16.05 -5.91
CA VAL A 40 6.19 -15.73 -4.48
C VAL A 40 7.59 -15.49 -3.96
N ALA A 41 7.78 -14.41 -3.21
CA ALA A 41 9.09 -14.02 -2.68
C ALA A 41 8.99 -13.50 -1.25
N CYS A 42 10.11 -13.51 -0.53
CA CYS A 42 10.25 -12.86 0.78
C CYS A 42 11.39 -11.85 0.79
N SER A 43 11.27 -10.82 1.60
CA SER A 43 12.41 -9.97 1.95
C SER A 43 12.76 -10.16 3.42
N GLU A 44 13.96 -10.67 3.69
CA GLU A 44 14.48 -10.84 5.05
C GLU A 44 14.85 -9.51 5.71
N THR A 45 14.88 -8.40 4.96
CA THR A 45 15.27 -7.08 5.47
C THR A 45 14.10 -6.23 5.96
N TYR A 46 12.86 -6.62 5.63
CA TYR A 46 11.67 -5.82 5.91
C TYR A 46 10.54 -6.66 6.52
N SER A 47 9.68 -6.00 7.29
CA SER A 47 8.41 -6.55 7.80
C SER A 47 7.23 -5.72 7.31
N LEU A 48 6.08 -6.36 7.18
CA LEU A 48 4.82 -5.67 6.90
C LEU A 48 4.45 -4.74 8.07
N CYS A 49 4.08 -3.51 7.74
CA CYS A 49 3.60 -2.50 8.68
C CYS A 49 2.30 -1.87 8.17
N PHE A 50 1.55 -1.20 9.04
CA PHE A 50 0.40 -0.37 8.64
C PHE A 50 0.69 1.10 8.94
N ASN A 51 1.83 1.57 8.43
CA ASN A 51 2.41 2.89 8.69
C ASN A 51 2.10 3.94 7.62
N VAL A 52 1.21 3.64 6.69
CA VAL A 52 0.72 4.61 5.70
C VAL A 52 -0.62 5.17 6.19
N PRO A 53 -0.65 6.44 6.64
CA PRO A 53 -1.85 7.03 7.19
C PRO A 53 -2.90 7.22 6.09
N GLY A 54 -4.10 6.69 6.34
CA GLY A 54 -5.26 6.87 5.48
C GLY A 54 -6.24 7.90 6.06
N ILE A 55 -7.53 7.64 5.87
CA ILE A 55 -8.62 8.52 6.33
C ILE A 55 -9.26 7.89 7.58
N PRO A 56 -9.26 8.60 8.72
CA PRO A 56 -9.97 8.14 9.92
C PRO A 56 -11.45 7.80 9.64
N TYR A 57 -11.98 6.86 10.42
CA TYR A 57 -13.36 6.33 10.35
C TYR A 57 -13.70 5.49 9.10
N THR A 58 -12.80 5.38 8.12
CA THR A 58 -13.01 4.55 6.92
C THR A 58 -11.86 3.57 6.71
N GLU A 59 -10.70 4.07 6.31
CA GLU A 59 -9.49 3.32 5.97
C GLU A 59 -8.32 4.01 6.67
N PRO A 60 -8.18 3.85 7.99
CA PRO A 60 -7.29 4.71 8.76
C PRO A 60 -5.81 4.37 8.57
N ALA A 61 -5.48 3.14 8.20
CA ALA A 61 -4.12 2.75 7.84
C ALA A 61 -4.09 1.82 6.62
N MET A 62 -3.02 1.96 5.83
CA MET A 62 -2.70 1.13 4.69
C MET A 62 -1.33 0.49 4.89
N GLY A 63 -1.07 -0.59 4.16
CA GLY A 63 0.15 -1.38 4.27
C GLY A 63 1.37 -0.63 3.77
N GLY A 64 2.46 -0.72 4.51
CA GLY A 64 3.81 -0.35 4.12
C GLY A 64 4.79 -1.42 4.57
N ILE A 65 6.08 -1.13 4.49
CA ILE A 65 7.13 -1.96 5.07
C ILE A 65 8.01 -1.15 6.01
N CYS A 66 8.52 -1.80 7.05
CA CYS A 66 9.52 -1.28 7.98
C CYS A 66 10.76 -2.16 7.92
N GLU A 67 11.95 -1.59 8.10
CA GLU A 67 13.17 -2.39 8.25
C GLU A 67 13.05 -3.30 9.47
N ARG A 68 13.52 -4.54 9.32
CA ARG A 68 13.59 -5.51 10.41
C ARG A 68 14.70 -5.14 11.36
N VAL A 69 14.36 -4.99 12.63
CA VAL A 69 15.31 -4.68 13.70
C VAL A 69 15.57 -5.91 14.58
N ASP A 70 14.63 -6.85 14.59
CA ASP A 70 14.69 -8.08 15.37
C ASP A 70 14.44 -9.30 14.46
N VAL A 71 15.13 -10.40 14.74
CA VAL A 71 14.94 -11.69 14.07
C VAL A 71 13.55 -12.27 14.33
N ASP A 72 12.95 -11.93 15.47
CA ASP A 72 11.59 -12.36 15.84
C ASP A 72 10.50 -11.62 15.05
N GLN A 73 10.84 -10.53 14.35
CA GLN A 73 9.90 -9.89 13.44
C GLN A 73 9.73 -10.73 12.18
N GLU A 74 8.49 -11.01 11.80
CA GLU A 74 8.18 -11.79 10.60
C GLU A 74 8.70 -11.08 9.32
N PRO A 75 9.46 -11.75 8.44
CA PRO A 75 9.81 -11.20 7.14
C PRO A 75 8.57 -10.89 6.32
N VAL A 76 8.68 -9.89 5.44
CA VAL A 76 7.59 -9.57 4.53
C VAL A 76 7.57 -10.58 3.38
N TYR A 77 6.50 -11.36 3.32
CA TYR A 77 6.18 -12.18 2.16
C TYR A 77 5.25 -11.43 1.21
N GLY A 78 5.40 -11.71 -0.08
CA GLY A 78 4.64 -11.05 -1.11
C GLY A 78 4.74 -11.74 -2.47
N VAL A 79 4.26 -11.04 -3.48
CA VAL A 79 4.17 -11.53 -4.85
C VAL A 79 4.96 -10.60 -5.78
N SER A 80 5.91 -11.17 -6.49
CA SER A 80 6.74 -10.53 -7.49
C SER A 80 6.13 -10.72 -8.89
N TYR A 81 5.93 -9.62 -9.60
CA TYR A 81 5.39 -9.60 -10.95
C TYR A 81 6.44 -9.11 -11.94
N LEU A 82 6.69 -9.84 -13.02
CA LEU A 82 7.54 -9.39 -14.10
C LEU A 82 6.74 -8.53 -15.08
N LEU A 83 7.08 -7.26 -15.17
CA LEU A 83 6.38 -6.24 -15.95
C LEU A 83 7.30 -5.63 -16.99
N THR A 84 6.75 -5.20 -18.12
CA THR A 84 7.46 -4.29 -19.03
C THR A 84 7.67 -2.92 -18.39
N GLU A 85 8.63 -2.14 -18.86
CA GLU A 85 8.84 -0.75 -18.44
C GLU A 85 7.54 0.09 -18.51
N LYS A 86 6.75 -0.12 -19.57
CA LYS A 86 5.47 0.59 -19.79
C LYS A 86 4.40 0.16 -18.78
N GLU A 87 4.32 -1.12 -18.46
CA GLU A 87 3.43 -1.64 -17.42
C GLU A 87 3.84 -1.15 -16.05
N PHE A 88 5.12 -1.21 -15.73
CA PHE A 88 5.66 -0.68 -14.48
C PHE A 88 5.36 0.82 -14.33
N SER A 89 5.54 1.61 -15.38
CA SER A 89 5.21 3.05 -15.37
C SER A 89 3.70 3.28 -15.13
N ARG A 90 2.82 2.49 -15.74
CA ARG A 90 1.37 2.55 -15.51
C ARG A 90 0.99 2.16 -14.09
N LEU A 91 1.65 1.15 -13.52
CA LEU A 91 1.48 0.75 -12.13
C LEU A 91 1.87 1.88 -11.18
N ILE A 92 3.06 2.46 -11.32
CA ILE A 92 3.49 3.58 -10.47
C ILE A 92 2.52 4.76 -10.59
N ALA A 93 2.03 5.02 -11.80
CA ALA A 93 1.06 6.07 -12.04
C ALA A 93 -0.28 5.81 -11.32
N SER A 94 -0.73 4.54 -11.21
CA SER A 94 -2.01 4.19 -10.59
C SER A 94 -1.99 4.14 -9.06
N GLU A 95 -0.81 3.99 -8.45
CA GLU A 95 -0.60 4.01 -7.00
C GLU A 95 -0.73 5.42 -6.37
N GLY A 96 -1.24 6.38 -7.14
CA GLY A 96 -1.71 7.66 -6.60
C GLY A 96 -0.69 8.79 -6.68
N GLY A 97 0.17 8.80 -7.70
CA GLY A 97 0.99 9.99 -7.99
C GLY A 97 2.22 10.16 -7.09
N GLY A 98 2.60 9.13 -6.33
CA GLY A 98 3.69 9.21 -5.34
C GLY A 98 3.34 9.99 -4.06
N ILE A 99 2.04 10.27 -3.81
CA ILE A 99 1.64 11.04 -2.62
C ILE A 99 1.83 10.24 -1.33
N ALA A 100 1.51 8.95 -1.35
CA ALA A 100 1.56 8.07 -0.19
C ALA A 100 2.83 7.20 -0.19
N TYR A 101 3.29 6.79 -1.37
CA TYR A 101 4.42 5.88 -1.54
C TYR A 101 5.52 6.49 -2.41
N ARG A 102 6.73 5.98 -2.26
CA ARG A 102 7.84 6.12 -3.21
C ARG A 102 8.34 4.74 -3.60
N SER A 103 8.87 4.58 -4.81
CA SER A 103 9.51 3.33 -5.20
C SER A 103 10.95 3.25 -4.69
N ILE A 104 11.36 2.04 -4.31
CA ILE A 104 12.75 1.68 -4.03
C ILE A 104 13.05 0.33 -4.69
N GLN A 105 14.33 0.00 -4.80
CA GLN A 105 14.78 -1.33 -5.20
C GLN A 105 15.27 -2.08 -3.97
N ILE A 106 14.84 -3.33 -3.82
CA ILE A 106 15.24 -4.22 -2.73
C ILE A 106 15.55 -5.60 -3.30
N ASP A 107 16.25 -6.41 -2.52
CA ASP A 107 16.46 -7.81 -2.85
C ASP A 107 15.44 -8.68 -2.09
N VAL A 108 14.92 -9.67 -2.80
CA VAL A 108 13.99 -10.68 -2.28
C VAL A 108 14.48 -12.07 -2.67
N SER A 109 14.16 -13.07 -1.87
CA SER A 109 14.43 -14.47 -2.17
C SER A 109 13.16 -15.15 -2.67
N LEU A 110 13.22 -15.83 -3.80
CA LEU A 110 12.10 -16.59 -4.35
C LEU A 110 11.83 -17.83 -3.50
N LEU A 111 10.56 -18.11 -3.22
CA LEU A 111 10.19 -19.29 -2.43
C LEU A 111 10.26 -20.59 -3.25
N SER A 112 10.28 -20.49 -4.59
CA SER A 112 10.32 -21.64 -5.48
C SER A 112 11.67 -22.35 -5.47
N ASP A 113 12.77 -21.61 -5.44
CA ASP A 113 14.12 -22.15 -5.53
C ASP A 113 15.17 -21.47 -4.62
N GLY A 114 14.77 -20.46 -3.84
CA GLY A 114 15.66 -19.70 -2.96
C GLY A 114 16.55 -18.68 -3.69
N SER A 115 16.40 -18.50 -5.00
CA SER A 115 17.21 -17.54 -5.76
C SER A 115 16.88 -16.10 -5.36
N ASN A 116 17.91 -15.24 -5.41
CA ASN A 116 17.73 -13.82 -5.12
C ASN A 116 17.33 -13.05 -6.37
N LEU A 117 16.42 -12.11 -6.19
CA LEU A 117 15.88 -11.27 -7.22
C LEU A 117 15.88 -9.81 -6.77
N SER A 118 16.41 -8.93 -7.60
CA SER A 118 16.33 -7.49 -7.36
C SER A 118 15.03 -6.94 -7.93
N VAL A 119 14.21 -6.34 -7.08
CA VAL A 119 12.82 -5.96 -7.40
C VAL A 119 12.55 -4.52 -6.99
N TYR A 120 11.68 -3.85 -7.73
CA TYR A 120 11.08 -2.61 -7.28
C TYR A 120 9.93 -2.90 -6.32
N THR A 121 9.82 -2.12 -5.27
CA THR A 121 8.64 -2.12 -4.40
C THR A 121 8.28 -0.70 -3.99
N LEU A 122 7.14 -0.55 -3.32
CA LEU A 122 6.69 0.72 -2.77
C LEU A 122 6.99 0.79 -1.29
N VAL A 123 7.42 1.94 -0.80
CA VAL A 123 7.55 2.23 0.63
C VAL A 123 6.83 3.52 0.97
N PRO A 124 6.36 3.68 2.21
CA PRO A 124 5.74 4.93 2.65
C PRO A 124 6.65 6.12 2.39
N ARG A 125 6.10 7.20 1.82
CA ARG A 125 6.84 8.46 1.68
C ARG A 125 7.01 9.17 3.02
N ARG A 126 6.02 9.03 3.91
CA ARG A 126 6.02 9.54 5.28
C ARG A 126 5.49 8.44 6.22
N PRO A 127 6.35 7.52 6.67
CA PRO A 127 5.92 6.47 7.58
C PRO A 127 5.53 7.04 8.93
N VAL A 128 4.44 6.54 9.49
CA VAL A 128 4.08 6.76 10.89
C VAL A 128 4.90 5.82 11.77
N ALA A 129 5.41 6.34 12.90
CA ALA A 129 6.15 5.54 13.86
C ALA A 129 5.31 4.36 14.38
N TYR A 130 5.95 3.21 14.67
CA TYR A 130 5.27 1.97 15.03
C TYR A 130 4.21 2.13 16.13
N GLY A 131 4.54 2.79 17.24
CA GLY A 131 3.60 3.03 18.35
C GLY A 131 2.48 4.04 18.06
N ALA A 132 2.49 4.70 16.91
CA ALA A 132 1.47 5.65 16.48
C ALA A 132 0.66 5.17 15.29
N GLN A 133 0.90 3.94 14.80
CA GLN A 133 0.16 3.38 13.66
C GLN A 133 -1.32 3.19 14.03
N ALA A 134 -2.18 3.57 13.10
CA ALA A 134 -3.57 3.17 13.14
C ALA A 134 -3.73 1.73 12.66
N LEU A 135 -4.87 1.09 12.98
CA LEU A 135 -5.16 -0.25 12.51
C LEU A 135 -5.70 -0.23 11.07
N PRO A 136 -5.38 -1.22 10.22
CA PRO A 136 -6.03 -1.34 8.92
C PRO A 136 -7.53 -1.60 9.07
N SER A 137 -8.31 -1.25 8.05
CA SER A 137 -9.71 -1.67 8.02
C SER A 137 -9.82 -3.18 7.77
N PRO A 138 -10.93 -3.83 8.20
CA PRO A 138 -11.19 -5.22 7.87
C PRO A 138 -11.22 -5.45 6.36
N ARG A 139 -11.87 -4.54 5.62
CA ARG A 139 -11.95 -4.61 4.15
C ARG A 139 -10.56 -4.61 3.51
N TYR A 140 -9.66 -3.75 3.97
CA TYR A 140 -8.30 -3.67 3.43
C TYR A 140 -7.49 -4.90 3.78
N LEU A 141 -7.51 -5.36 5.04
CA LEU A 141 -6.78 -6.55 5.46
C LEU A 141 -7.27 -7.81 4.71
N THR A 142 -8.57 -7.93 4.43
CA THR A 142 -9.12 -8.99 3.58
C THR A 142 -8.48 -9.02 2.18
N LEU A 143 -8.09 -7.88 1.60
CA LEU A 143 -7.38 -7.88 0.32
C LEU A 143 -6.00 -8.55 0.43
N LEU A 144 -5.30 -8.32 1.54
CA LEU A 144 -4.00 -8.95 1.80
C LEU A 144 -4.17 -10.46 2.04
N ILE A 145 -5.15 -10.85 2.87
CA ILE A 145 -5.45 -12.26 3.15
C ILE A 145 -5.83 -13.00 1.86
N ASN A 146 -6.70 -12.41 1.03
CA ASN A 146 -7.10 -13.01 -0.23
C ASN A 146 -5.93 -13.15 -1.21
N GLY A 147 -5.08 -12.12 -1.33
CA GLY A 147 -3.90 -12.19 -2.20
C GLY A 147 -2.87 -13.21 -1.70
N ALA A 148 -2.67 -13.29 -0.38
CA ALA A 148 -1.79 -14.28 0.24
C ALA A 148 -2.30 -15.72 0.00
N SER A 149 -3.60 -15.93 0.13
CA SER A 149 -4.25 -17.22 -0.13
C SER A 149 -4.22 -17.59 -1.61
N GLU A 150 -4.53 -16.64 -2.52
CA GLU A 150 -4.52 -16.80 -3.98
C GLU A 150 -3.18 -17.33 -4.49
N HIS A 151 -2.08 -16.83 -3.93
CA HIS A 151 -0.71 -17.22 -4.31
C HIS A 151 -0.07 -18.25 -3.38
N HIS A 152 -0.83 -18.83 -2.43
CA HIS A 152 -0.34 -19.84 -1.50
C HIS A 152 0.94 -19.41 -0.75
N LEU A 153 0.96 -18.17 -0.24
CA LEU A 153 2.02 -17.71 0.66
C LEU A 153 2.15 -18.66 1.87
N PRO A 154 3.29 -18.70 2.58
CA PRO A 154 3.48 -19.62 3.69
C PRO A 154 2.37 -19.54 4.74
N GLN A 155 1.98 -20.70 5.28
CA GLN A 155 0.82 -20.80 6.18
C GLN A 155 0.97 -19.91 7.42
N HIS A 156 2.16 -19.87 8.03
CA HIS A 156 2.44 -19.01 9.18
C HIS A 156 2.18 -17.53 8.88
N TYR A 157 2.52 -17.07 7.66
CA TYR A 157 2.29 -15.69 7.25
C TYR A 157 0.80 -15.41 7.00
N GLN A 158 0.08 -16.36 6.40
CA GLN A 158 -1.38 -16.27 6.26
C GLN A 158 -2.07 -16.20 7.64
N ASP A 159 -1.62 -17.01 8.60
CA ASP A 159 -2.14 -17.02 9.96
C ASP A 159 -1.86 -15.71 10.69
N MET A 160 -0.66 -15.13 10.50
CA MET A 160 -0.29 -13.81 11.01
C MET A 160 -1.24 -12.72 10.47
N LEU A 161 -1.52 -12.73 9.16
CA LEU A 161 -2.46 -11.79 8.55
C LEU A 161 -3.89 -11.97 9.09
N LEU A 162 -4.34 -13.20 9.30
CA LEU A 162 -5.67 -13.51 9.86
C LEU A 162 -5.83 -13.04 11.31
N GLN A 163 -4.75 -13.12 12.09
CA GLN A 163 -4.74 -12.72 13.51
C GLN A 163 -4.49 -11.21 13.68
N HIS A 164 -4.06 -10.51 12.64
CA HIS A 164 -3.74 -9.09 12.73
C HIS A 164 -4.97 -8.25 13.16
N PRO A 165 -4.83 -7.38 14.17
CA PRO A 165 -5.94 -6.54 14.62
C PRO A 165 -6.38 -5.57 13.52
N THR A 166 -7.70 -5.36 13.42
CA THR A 166 -8.31 -4.42 12.48
C THR A 166 -9.08 -3.35 13.24
N PHE A 167 -9.17 -2.17 12.65
CA PHE A 167 -10.05 -1.11 13.13
C PHE A 167 -11.51 -1.57 13.13
N LYS A 168 -12.14 -1.57 14.31
CA LYS A 168 -13.55 -1.94 14.50
C LYS A 168 -14.40 -0.69 14.79
N PRO A 169 -15.30 -0.29 13.87
CA PRO A 169 -16.21 0.82 14.09
C PRO A 169 -17.08 0.63 15.34
N ILE A 170 -17.10 1.64 16.22
CA ILE A 170 -17.98 1.65 17.40
C ILE A 170 -19.39 1.99 16.92
N GLN A 171 -20.31 1.03 16.90
CA GLN A 171 -21.65 1.20 16.29
C GLN A 171 -22.65 2.03 17.15
N THR A 172 -22.17 2.99 17.95
CA THR A 172 -23.05 3.87 18.73
C THR A 172 -23.56 5.04 17.89
N LYS A 173 -24.76 5.55 18.17
CA LYS A 173 -25.34 6.71 17.46
C LYS A 173 -24.43 7.95 17.51
N ARG A 174 -23.80 8.21 18.66
CA ARG A 174 -22.83 9.31 18.84
C ARG A 174 -21.65 9.17 17.89
N TRP A 175 -21.06 7.98 17.84
CA TRP A 175 -19.91 7.71 16.99
C TRP A 175 -20.28 7.76 15.50
N LEU A 176 -21.45 7.24 15.12
CA LEU A 176 -21.96 7.30 13.74
C LEU A 176 -22.15 8.75 13.27
N LEU A 177 -22.71 9.61 14.13
CA LEU A 177 -22.81 11.04 13.85
C LEU A 177 -21.41 11.67 13.70
N GLY A 178 -20.47 11.33 14.59
CA GLY A 178 -19.08 11.75 14.49
C GLY A 178 -18.43 11.37 13.18
N ARG A 179 -18.54 10.10 12.77
CA ARG A 179 -18.03 9.61 11.48
C ARG A 179 -18.63 10.42 10.32
N TRP A 180 -19.94 10.66 10.34
CA TRP A 180 -20.61 11.44 9.30
C TRP A 180 -20.09 12.88 9.25
N LEU A 181 -19.97 13.55 10.40
CA LEU A 181 -19.43 14.91 10.51
C LEU A 181 -17.98 14.99 10.02
N PHE A 182 -17.14 14.02 10.39
CA PHE A 182 -15.76 13.95 9.92
C PHE A 182 -15.70 13.84 8.39
N GLY A 183 -16.52 12.92 7.84
CA GLY A 183 -16.63 12.72 6.40
C GLY A 183 -17.15 13.96 5.67
N ALA A 184 -18.11 14.70 6.24
CA ALA A 184 -18.63 15.93 5.65
C ALA A 184 -17.54 16.98 5.45
N VAL A 185 -16.57 17.06 6.36
CA VAL A 185 -15.41 17.96 6.26
C VAL A 185 -14.35 17.45 5.28
N TRP A 186 -13.94 16.18 5.42
CA TRP A 186 -12.73 15.68 4.75
C TRP A 186 -12.96 14.98 3.42
N HIS A 187 -14.17 14.46 3.13
CA HIS A 187 -14.44 13.85 1.82
C HIS A 187 -14.37 14.84 0.65
N PRO A 188 -14.87 16.10 0.75
CA PRO A 188 -14.66 17.10 -0.29
C PRO A 188 -13.17 17.37 -0.56
N VAL A 189 -12.37 17.51 0.50
CA VAL A 189 -10.91 17.70 0.42
C VAL A 189 -10.24 16.50 -0.25
N SER A 190 -10.61 15.27 0.13
CA SER A 190 -10.09 14.05 -0.51
C SER A 190 -10.43 13.99 -2.00
N ARG A 191 -11.64 14.36 -2.41
CA ARG A 191 -12.03 14.42 -3.84
C ARG A 191 -11.21 15.47 -4.59
N PHE A 192 -10.97 16.64 -3.98
CA PHE A 192 -10.10 17.67 -4.55
C PHE A 192 -8.66 17.15 -4.74
N ILE A 193 -8.11 16.48 -3.73
CA ILE A 193 -6.78 15.85 -3.81
C ILE A 193 -6.74 14.81 -4.93
N GLN A 194 -7.71 13.89 -4.99
CA GLN A 194 -7.77 12.86 -6.04
C GLN A 194 -7.82 13.48 -7.44
N THR A 195 -8.58 14.58 -7.60
CA THR A 195 -8.66 15.33 -8.85
C THR A 195 -7.33 16.02 -9.17
N GLY A 196 -6.69 16.62 -8.17
CA GLY A 196 -5.38 17.24 -8.29
C GLY A 196 -4.30 16.24 -8.69
N VAL A 197 -4.27 15.05 -8.08
CA VAL A 197 -3.37 13.96 -8.45
C VAL A 197 -3.56 13.61 -9.93
N ARG A 198 -4.79 13.41 -10.39
CA ARG A 198 -5.06 13.12 -11.81
C ARG A 198 -4.61 14.25 -12.75
N LYS A 199 -4.78 15.51 -12.33
CA LYS A 199 -4.46 16.70 -13.14
C LYS A 199 -2.96 16.98 -13.23
N TYR A 200 -2.23 16.81 -12.14
CA TYR A 200 -0.83 17.23 -12.03
C TYR A 200 0.17 16.07 -12.17
N ARG A 201 -0.30 14.83 -12.36
CA ARG A 201 0.59 13.68 -12.56
C ARG A 201 1.31 13.77 -13.91
N SER A 202 2.63 13.60 -13.88
CA SER A 202 3.48 13.49 -15.06
C SER A 202 3.35 12.11 -15.74
N ASP A 203 3.96 11.95 -16.91
CA ASP A 203 4.08 10.66 -17.60
C ASP A 203 4.84 9.61 -16.77
N SER A 204 5.78 10.07 -15.93
CA SER A 204 6.50 9.24 -14.96
C SER A 204 5.66 8.86 -13.72
N GLY A 205 4.38 9.24 -13.67
CA GLY A 205 3.47 8.87 -12.60
C GLY A 205 3.62 9.68 -11.31
N HIS A 206 4.38 10.78 -11.29
CA HIS A 206 4.64 11.59 -10.09
C HIS A 206 3.97 12.97 -10.16
N VAL A 207 3.60 13.52 -9.01
CA VAL A 207 3.07 14.90 -8.91
C VAL A 207 4.16 15.90 -8.49
N PRO A 208 4.02 17.21 -8.78
CA PRO A 208 5.00 18.23 -8.43
C PRO A 208 5.25 18.33 -6.92
N ARG A 209 6.46 18.75 -6.55
CA ARG A 209 6.86 18.87 -5.14
C ARG A 209 5.96 19.80 -4.31
N TRP A 210 5.50 20.91 -4.88
CA TRP A 210 4.58 21.83 -4.18
C TRP A 210 3.25 21.14 -3.83
N PHE A 211 2.77 20.23 -4.69
CA PHE A 211 1.55 19.47 -4.44
C PHE A 211 1.76 18.44 -3.33
N LEU A 212 2.93 17.76 -3.32
CA LEU A 212 3.30 16.85 -2.23
C LEU A 212 3.34 17.56 -0.88
N ILE A 213 3.94 18.75 -0.81
CA ILE A 213 3.99 19.56 0.43
C ILE A 213 2.57 19.94 0.87
N GLY A 214 1.72 20.40 -0.05
CA GLY A 214 0.32 20.72 0.25
C GLY A 214 -0.46 19.51 0.78
N PHE A 215 -0.30 18.34 0.12
CA PHE A 215 -0.90 17.09 0.56
C PHE A 215 -0.43 16.71 1.97
N ASP A 216 0.87 16.84 2.26
CA ASP A 216 1.44 16.53 3.57
C ASP A 216 0.86 17.42 4.67
N CYS A 217 0.74 18.72 4.42
CA CYS A 217 0.13 19.66 5.35
C CYS A 217 -1.34 19.30 5.61
N LEU A 218 -2.10 18.97 4.55
CA LEU A 218 -3.51 18.57 4.69
C LEU A 218 -3.68 17.26 5.46
N LEU A 219 -2.84 16.27 5.18
CA LEU A 219 -2.85 14.99 5.89
C LEU A 219 -2.52 15.19 7.37
N THR A 220 -1.49 15.99 7.67
CA THR A 220 -1.12 16.35 9.05
C THR A 220 -2.27 17.07 9.76
N LEU A 221 -2.91 18.02 9.08
CA LEU A 221 -4.05 18.76 9.62
C LEU A 221 -5.26 17.84 9.87
N MET A 222 -5.54 16.90 8.98
CA MET A 222 -6.61 15.91 9.15
C MET A 222 -6.39 15.04 10.37
N TRP A 223 -5.16 14.55 10.56
CA TRP A 223 -4.82 13.72 11.72
C TRP A 223 -4.76 14.53 13.02
N ALA A 224 -4.28 15.78 13.00
CA ALA A 224 -4.35 16.66 14.16
C ALA A 224 -5.81 16.97 14.56
N HIS A 225 -6.67 17.27 13.58
CA HIS A 225 -8.10 17.44 13.81
C HIS A 225 -8.73 16.17 14.40
N HIS A 226 -8.37 14.99 13.89
CA HIS A 226 -8.81 13.72 14.45
C HIS A 226 -8.33 13.50 15.89
N ASP A 227 -7.03 13.59 16.13
CA ASP A 227 -6.43 13.17 17.40
C ASP A 227 -6.75 14.10 18.56
N TYR A 228 -6.82 15.42 18.32
CA TYR A 228 -6.97 16.42 19.39
C TYR A 228 -8.38 16.94 19.57
N ILE A 229 -9.26 16.80 18.57
CA ILE A 229 -10.60 17.40 18.59
C ILE A 229 -11.65 16.33 18.35
N HIS A 230 -11.66 15.73 17.16
CA HIS A 230 -12.79 14.93 16.70
C HIS A 230 -12.90 13.59 17.43
N GLY A 231 -11.78 12.90 17.63
CA GLY A 231 -11.71 11.64 18.36
C GLY A 231 -12.08 11.77 19.83
N VAL A 232 -11.74 12.90 20.46
CA VAL A 232 -12.12 13.21 21.85
C VAL A 232 -13.62 13.40 21.98
N LEU A 233 -14.22 14.17 21.07
CA LEU A 233 -15.64 14.50 21.10
C LEU A 233 -16.55 13.32 20.71
N TRP A 234 -16.15 12.52 19.71
CA TRP A 234 -17.04 11.54 19.08
C TRP A 234 -16.60 10.08 19.24
N GLY A 235 -15.41 9.84 19.79
CA GLY A 235 -14.74 8.54 19.80
C GLY A 235 -13.83 8.38 18.58
N ARG A 236 -12.73 7.63 18.75
CA ARG A 236 -11.67 7.49 17.76
C ARG A 236 -12.12 6.72 16.52
N GLY A 237 -11.49 7.02 15.38
CA GLY A 237 -11.77 6.43 14.07
C GLY A 237 -10.61 5.61 13.50
N ASP A 238 -9.65 5.19 14.32
CA ASP A 238 -8.36 4.68 13.85
C ASP A 238 -7.90 3.37 14.51
N GLY A 239 -8.67 2.84 15.46
CA GLY A 239 -8.40 1.55 16.10
C GLY A 239 -7.33 1.60 17.20
N ARG A 240 -6.89 2.80 17.59
CA ARG A 240 -6.07 3.05 18.78
C ARG A 240 -6.94 3.37 20.01
#